data_AF-A0A1Y4ML63-F1
#
_entry.id   AF-A0A1Y4ML63-F1
#
_cell.length_a   1.000
_cell.length_b   1.000
_cell.length_c   1.000
_cell.angle_alpha   90.00
_cell.angle_beta   90.00
_cell.angle_gamma   90.00
#
_symmetry.space_group_name_H-M   'P 1'
#
loop_
_entity.id
_entity.type
_entity.pdbx_description
1 polymer ?
#
loop_
_entity_poly.entity_id
_entity_poly.type
_entity_poly.pdbx_seq_one_letter_code
_entity_poly.pdbx_strand_id
1 'polypeptide(L)' 'MNENQQICFTDSTGKELFSLPDNGVLCLFYGNGDTHFSLCRFLDQSHAEIDGVKYAVQEFARRMEHNKISFAPA' A
#
# COMPACT_ATOMS: atom_id res chain seq x y z
N MET A 1 0.35 15.03 20.95
CA MET A 1 1.01 13.76 20.62
C MET A 1 0.19 13.13 19.51
N ASN A 2 0.57 13.34 18.24
CA ASN A 2 -0.13 12.72 17.11
C ASN A 2 0.72 11.52 16.70
N GLU A 3 0.61 10.46 17.49
CA GLU A 3 1.44 9.28 17.37
C GLU A 3 0.93 8.46 16.17
N ASN A 4 1.75 8.38 15.12
CA ASN A 4 1.67 7.44 14.01
C ASN A 4 0.38 7.45 13.16
N GLN A 5 0.22 8.48 12.32
CA GLN A 5 -0.52 8.32 11.07
C GLN A 5 0.31 7.42 10.14
N GLN A 6 0.20 6.10 10.35
CA GLN A 6 0.87 5.09 9.56
C GLN A 6 -0.17 4.23 8.85
N ILE A 7 0.09 3.98 7.57
CA ILE A 7 -0.71 3.10 6.72
C ILE A 7 -0.23 1.68 6.97
N CYS A 8 -1.03 0.86 7.64
CA CYS A 8 -0.76 -0.56 7.76
C CYS A 8 -1.21 -1.27 6.49
N PHE A 9 -0.25 -1.66 5.65
CA PHE A 9 -0.52 -2.49 4.50
C PHE A 9 -0.77 -3.93 4.95
N THR A 10 -1.89 -4.50 4.49
CA THR A 10 -2.28 -5.88 4.76
C THR A 10 -2.29 -6.69 3.48
N ASP A 11 -2.30 -8.00 3.62
CA ASP A 11 -2.53 -8.98 2.57
C ASP A 11 -4.04 -9.17 2.30
N SER A 12 -4.46 -9.90 1.25
CA SER A 12 -5.87 -10.21 1.01
C SER A 12 -6.55 -10.89 2.20
N THR A 13 -5.77 -11.64 2.97
CA THR A 13 -6.18 -12.35 4.19
C THR A 13 -6.35 -11.43 5.40
N GLY A 14 -5.99 -10.15 5.30
CA GLY A 14 -6.02 -9.18 6.40
C GLY A 14 -4.80 -9.24 7.32
N LYS A 15 -3.78 -10.04 6.99
CA LYS A 15 -2.51 -10.09 7.71
C LYS A 15 -1.69 -8.84 7.41
N GLU A 16 -1.22 -8.15 8.45
CA GLU A 16 -0.31 -7.01 8.29
C GLU A 16 1.02 -7.46 7.68
N LEU A 17 1.43 -6.77 6.62
CA LEU A 17 2.67 -6.99 5.90
C LEU A 17 3.74 -6.00 6.38
N PHE A 18 3.43 -4.71 6.33
CA PHE A 18 4.30 -3.63 6.75
C PHE A 18 3.50 -2.34 6.96
N SER A 19 4.11 -1.38 7.66
CA SER A 19 3.50 -0.07 7.89
C SER A 19 4.33 1.02 7.21
N LEU A 20 3.67 1.91 6.48
CA LEU A 20 4.29 3.10 5.88
C LEU A 20 3.89 4.35 6.67
N PRO A 21 4.79 5.32 6.91
CA PRO A 21 4.40 6.62 7.44
C PRO A 21 3.49 7.37 6.46
N ASP A 22 2.75 8.37 6.95
CA ASP A 22 2.06 9.33 6.09
C ASP A 22 3.04 9.94 5.08
N ASN A 23 2.61 10.05 3.82
CA ASN A 23 3.45 10.43 2.67
C ASN A 23 4.61 9.47 2.35
N GLY A 24 4.56 8.21 2.81
CA GLY A 24 5.50 7.16 2.42
C GLY A 24 5.40 6.80 0.94
N VAL A 25 6.45 6.19 0.40
CA VAL A 25 6.48 5.74 -1.01
C VAL A 25 6.42 4.22 -1.07
N LEU A 26 5.60 3.71 -1.97
CA LEU A 26 5.41 2.29 -2.23
C LEU A 26 6.03 1.93 -3.58
N CYS A 27 6.86 0.89 -3.59
CA CYS A 27 7.38 0.26 -4.79
C CYS A 27 6.50 -0.93 -5.19
N LEU A 28 5.95 -0.87 -6.39
CA LEU A 28 5.21 -1.95 -7.04
C LEU A 28 6.13 -2.66 -8.03
N PHE A 29 6.30 -3.96 -7.90
CA PHE A 29 7.08 -4.82 -8.78
C PHE A 29 6.14 -5.67 -9.62
N TYR A 30 6.10 -5.38 -10.91
CA TYR A 30 5.29 -6.10 -11.85
C TYR A 30 6.04 -7.32 -12.38
N GLY A 31 5.32 -8.40 -12.69
CA GLY A 31 5.92 -9.64 -13.20
C GLY A 31 6.63 -9.50 -14.56
N ASN A 32 6.45 -8.38 -15.25
CA ASN A 32 7.17 -8.04 -16.49
C ASN A 32 8.55 -7.37 -16.23
N GLY A 33 8.94 -7.17 -14.97
CA GLY A 33 10.17 -6.47 -14.59
C GLY A 33 10.04 -4.95 -14.48
N ASP A 34 8.84 -4.40 -14.72
CA ASP A 34 8.55 -2.99 -14.47
C ASP A 34 8.45 -2.72 -12.96
N THR A 35 8.90 -1.55 -12.53
CA THR A 35 8.76 -1.09 -11.16
C THR A 35 8.12 0.28 -11.14
N HIS A 36 7.04 0.43 -10.38
CA HIS A 36 6.32 1.69 -10.26
C HIS A 36 6.36 2.21 -8.82
N PHE A 37 6.61 3.51 -8.67
CA PHE A 37 6.66 4.16 -7.37
C PHE A 37 5.38 4.98 -7.18
N SER A 38 4.59 4.63 -6.17
CA SER A 38 3.38 5.37 -5.83
C SER A 38 3.54 6.07 -4.49
N LEU A 39 3.16 7.35 -4.44
CA LEU A 39 3.06 8.06 -3.17
C LEU A 39 1.83 7.56 -2.41
N CYS A 40 2.03 7.18 -1.15
CA CYS A 40 0.98 6.72 -0.25
C CYS A 40 0.71 7.77 0.82
N ARG A 41 -0.54 8.17 0.96
CA ARG A 41 -0.99 9.09 2.02
C ARG A 41 -2.00 8.40 2.92
N PHE A 42 -1.82 8.59 4.21
CA PHE A 42 -2.70 8.04 5.23
C PHE A 42 -4.03 8.79 5.19
N LEU A 43 -5.12 8.03 5.05
CA LEU A 43 -6.46 8.56 5.20
C LEU A 43 -7.04 8.07 6.53
N ASP A 44 -7.15 6.75 6.68
CA ASP A 44 -7.75 6.08 7.83
C ASP A 44 -7.09 4.71 8.05
N GLN A 45 -7.46 4.00 9.10
CA GLN A 45 -6.92 2.67 9.45
C GLN A 45 -7.06 1.61 8.35
N SER A 46 -8.02 1.76 7.43
CA SER A 46 -8.25 0.79 6.34
C SER A 46 -8.17 1.42 4.95
N HIS A 47 -7.93 2.73 4.86
CA HIS A 47 -7.92 3.47 3.60
C HIS A 47 -6.60 4.23 3.43
N ALA A 48 -6.04 4.14 2.23
CA ALA A 48 -4.85 4.86 1.84
C ALA A 48 -5.10 5.52 0.49
N GLU A 49 -4.56 6.72 0.31
CA GLU A 49 -4.47 7.34 -1.01
C GLU A 49 -3.16 6.91 -1.65
N ILE A 50 -3.24 6.25 -2.80
CA ILE A 50 -2.09 5.72 -3.53
C ILE A 50 -2.10 6.41 -4.88
N ASP A 51 -1.07 7.21 -5.15
CA ASP A 51 -0.95 8.04 -6.37
C ASP A 51 -2.16 8.97 -6.59
N GLY A 52 -2.69 9.55 -5.50
CA GLY A 52 -3.87 10.42 -5.54
C GLY A 52 -5.22 9.69 -5.66
N VAL A 53 -5.22 8.35 -5.71
CA VAL A 53 -6.43 7.53 -5.76
C VAL A 53 -6.67 6.85 -4.42
N LYS A 54 -7.88 7.00 -3.88
CA LYS A 54 -8.25 6.40 -2.59
C LYS A 54 -8.58 4.92 -2.77
N TYR A 55 -7.85 4.06 -2.05
CA TYR A 55 -8.05 2.63 -2.02
C TYR A 55 -8.23 2.13 -0.59
N ALA A 56 -9.09 1.12 -0.42
CA ALA A 56 -9.05 0.30 0.77
C ALA A 56 -7.81 -0.60 0.71
N VAL A 57 -7.03 -0.67 1.78
CA VAL A 57 -5.77 -1.43 1.83
C VAL A 57 -5.99 -2.90 1.43
N GLN A 58 -7.05 -3.52 1.94
CA GLN A 58 -7.37 -4.91 1.62
C GLN A 58 -7.80 -5.11 0.16
N GLU A 59 -8.47 -4.13 -0.45
CA GLU A 59 -8.80 -4.19 -1.88
C GLU A 59 -7.55 -4.03 -2.73
N PHE A 60 -6.66 -3.13 -2.35
CA PHE A 60 -5.37 -2.96 -2.98
C PHE A 60 -4.56 -4.26 -2.94
N ALA A 61 -4.43 -4.89 -1.79
CA ALA A 61 -3.75 -6.18 -1.62
C ALA A 61 -4.33 -7.28 -2.52
N ARG A 62 -5.67 -7.43 -2.52
CA ARG A 62 -6.36 -8.38 -3.39
C ARG A 62 -6.07 -8.12 -4.88
N ARG A 63 -6.04 -6.86 -5.31
CA ARG A 63 -5.68 -6.51 -6.68
C ARG A 63 -4.23 -6.87 -6.99
N MET A 64 -3.31 -6.60 -6.08
CA MET A 64 -1.89 -6.91 -6.28
C MET A 64 -1.66 -8.42 -6.39
N GLU A 65 -2.23 -9.22 -5.49
CA GLU A 65 -2.17 -10.68 -5.57
C GLU A 65 -2.81 -11.23 -6.86
N HIS A 66 -3.97 -10.71 -7.24
CA HIS A 66 -4.65 -11.12 -8.47
C HIS A 66 -3.83 -10.82 -9.72
N ASN A 67 -3.16 -9.67 -9.76
CA ASN A 67 -2.30 -9.27 -10.88
C ASN A 67 -0.87 -9.82 -10.76
N LYS A 68 -0.56 -10.59 -9.71
CA LYS A 68 0.81 -11.07 -9.40
C LYS A 68 1.83 -9.94 -9.31
N ILE A 69 1.43 -8.82 -8.72
CA ILE A 69 2.27 -7.66 -8.45
C ILE A 69 2.73 -7.77 -7.00
N SER A 70 4.04 -7.71 -6.79
CA SER A 70 4.60 -7.61 -5.44
C SER A 70 4.73 -6.15 -5.06
N PHE A 71 4.61 -5.81 -3.78
CA PHE A 71 4.73 -4.43 -3.34
C PHE A 71 5.50 -4.33 -2.01
N ALA A 72 6.32 -3.30 -1.88
CA ALA A 72 7.18 -3.09 -0.73
C ALA A 72 7.35 -1.58 -0.45
N PRO A 73 7.72 -1.18 0.77
CA PRO A 73 8.16 0.18 1.03
C PRO A 73 9.44 0.49 0.23
N ALA A 74 9.54 1.72 -0.29
CA ALA A 74 10.71 2.21 -1.03
C ALA A 74 11.94 2.45 -0.15
#